data_AF-A0A6A4WP90-F1
#
_entry.id   AF-A0A6A4WP90-F1
#
_cell.length_a   1.000
_cell.length_b   1.000
_cell.length_c   1.000
_cell.angle_alpha   90.00
_cell.angle_beta   90.00
_cell.angle_gamma   90.00
#
_symmetry.space_group_name_H-M   'P 1'
#
loop_
_entity.id
_entity.type
_entity.pdbx_description
1 polymer ?
#
loop_
_entity_poly.entity_id
_entity_poly.type
_entity_poly.pdbx_seq_one_letter_code
_entity_poly.pdbx_strand_id
1 'polypeptide(L)'
;MPMVQGLRVPILLGSFGTMLAAWIKVGSLSPDRFYVTFIGQTVAAVAQIFVLGIPAKLAAVWFGQDQVSSACAIGVFGNQIGNAIGFLIPPAIVQDSQDLDEIGHDLSIMFYGQAAITSALFIIIIFVFQNEPKLPPSPGQAALKVAEPQSYGASILRLFKNYSFVLLVITYGINVGIFYGISTLLGQIVLAQFPGANEDAGRIGLVIVATGLVGSILCGIWLDKTHRFKITTVLVYILSVAGMLAFTFTLPLGHISVVYITSGLLGFFMTGYLPLGFEFAAEITYPEPEATTSGLLNASAQVFGIVLTIAGGSLMSAYDEQACNLLYAATLVLGVILTAIIKEDLRRQRAHETHSDGVKLESTRM
;
A
#
# COMPACT_ATOMS: atom_id res chain seq x y z
N MET A 1 12.52 -31.49 2.09
CA MET A 1 11.13 -31.12 1.79
C MET A 1 10.91 -29.68 2.23
N PRO A 2 10.77 -28.71 1.31
CA PRO A 2 10.37 -27.38 1.73
C PRO A 2 8.87 -27.44 2.08
N MET A 3 8.58 -27.14 3.33
CA MET A 3 7.23 -27.09 3.89
C MET A 3 6.48 -25.97 3.16
N VAL A 4 5.58 -26.30 2.22
CA VAL A 4 4.58 -25.35 1.74
C VAL A 4 3.62 -25.16 2.91
N GLN A 5 3.96 -24.25 3.83
CA GLN A 5 3.16 -23.96 5.01
C GLN A 5 1.76 -23.51 4.56
N GLY A 6 0.73 -24.18 5.07
CA GLY A 6 -0.67 -23.84 4.83
C GLY A 6 -1.01 -22.43 5.32
N LEU A 7 -2.09 -21.85 4.78
CA LEU A 7 -2.56 -20.47 5.04
C LEU A 7 -2.73 -20.13 6.53
N ARG A 8 -3.04 -21.11 7.38
CA ARG A 8 -3.34 -20.87 8.80
C ARG A 8 -2.13 -20.38 9.59
N VAL A 9 -0.92 -20.86 9.28
CA VAL A 9 0.28 -20.48 10.07
C VAL A 9 0.59 -18.98 9.88
N PRO A 10 0.71 -18.44 8.65
CA PRO A 10 0.87 -16.99 8.45
C PRO A 10 -0.26 -16.17 9.08
N ILE A 11 -1.52 -16.62 8.96
CA ILE A 11 -2.68 -15.91 9.49
C ILE A 11 -2.66 -15.84 11.02
N LEU A 12 -2.35 -16.96 11.69
CA LEU A 12 -2.23 -17.00 13.14
C LEU A 12 -1.05 -16.15 13.63
N LEU A 13 0.11 -16.22 12.96
CA LEU A 13 1.28 -15.41 13.32
C LEU A 13 1.00 -13.91 13.13
N GLY A 14 0.38 -13.53 12.02
CA GLY A 14 0.00 -12.14 11.74
C GLY A 14 -1.01 -11.62 12.77
N SER A 15 -2.11 -12.33 12.98
CA SER A 15 -3.16 -11.90 13.94
C SER A 15 -2.69 -11.91 15.39
N PHE A 16 -1.92 -12.92 15.81
CA PHE A 16 -1.28 -12.94 17.13
C PHE A 16 -0.31 -11.77 17.31
N GLY A 17 0.55 -11.52 16.32
CA GLY A 17 1.49 -10.40 16.36
C GLY A 17 0.79 -9.04 16.44
N THR A 18 -0.30 -8.84 15.69
CA THR A 18 -1.12 -7.62 15.77
C THR A 18 -1.78 -7.45 17.14
N MET A 19 -2.31 -8.54 17.71
CA MET A 19 -2.89 -8.54 19.05
C MET A 19 -1.82 -8.22 20.12
N LEU A 20 -0.66 -8.89 20.05
CA LEU A 20 0.45 -8.66 20.96
C LEU A 20 0.94 -7.21 20.90
N ALA A 21 1.07 -6.66 19.69
CA ALA A 21 1.44 -5.26 19.48
C ALA A 21 0.44 -4.30 20.15
N ALA A 22 -0.86 -4.56 20.03
CA ALA A 22 -1.90 -3.74 20.66
C ALA A 22 -1.80 -3.77 22.19
N TRP A 23 -1.60 -4.95 22.79
CA TRP A 23 -1.39 -5.07 24.24
C TRP A 23 -0.11 -4.42 24.73
N ILE A 24 0.98 -4.48 23.97
CA ILE A 24 2.21 -3.75 24.32
C ILE A 24 1.94 -2.24 24.37
N LYS A 25 1.18 -1.69 23.42
CA LYS A 25 0.81 -0.26 23.40
C LYS A 25 -0.06 0.17 24.57
N VAL A 26 -0.88 -0.72 25.13
CA VAL A 26 -1.62 -0.41 26.37
C VAL A 26 -0.67 -0.06 27.52
N GLY A 27 0.54 -0.63 27.56
CA GLY A 27 1.56 -0.33 28.56
C GLY A 27 2.28 1.02 28.37
N SER A 28 2.03 1.74 27.28
CA SER A 28 2.76 2.96 26.90
C SER A 28 2.02 4.26 27.20
N LEU A 29 1.00 4.22 28.07
CA LEU A 29 0.14 5.37 28.40
C LEU A 29 0.87 6.47 29.19
N SER A 30 1.99 6.16 29.81
CA SER A 30 2.79 7.15 30.56
C SER A 30 3.79 7.86 29.63
N PRO A 31 4.00 9.18 29.77
CA PRO A 31 4.92 9.95 28.90
C PRO A 31 6.36 9.43 28.87
N ASP A 32 6.85 8.84 29.97
CA ASP A 32 8.18 8.24 30.10
C ASP A 32 8.34 6.90 29.35
N ARG A 33 7.24 6.35 28.82
CA ARG A 33 7.19 5.00 28.22
C ARG A 33 7.02 5.00 26.71
N PHE A 34 7.40 6.09 26.04
CA PHE A 34 7.36 6.17 24.57
C PHE A 34 8.08 5.00 23.88
N TYR A 35 9.17 4.50 24.47
CA TYR A 35 9.89 3.32 23.95
C TYR A 35 9.01 2.06 23.88
N VAL A 36 8.02 1.92 24.77
CA VAL A 36 7.06 0.80 24.76
C VAL A 36 6.15 0.90 23.53
N THR A 37 5.71 2.10 23.17
CA THR A 37 4.97 2.33 21.91
C THR A 37 5.79 1.89 20.71
N PHE A 38 7.08 2.21 20.70
CA PHE A 38 7.99 1.85 19.62
C PHE A 38 8.17 0.32 19.51
N ILE A 39 8.29 -0.38 20.64
CA ILE A 39 8.32 -1.85 20.66
C ILE A 39 7.01 -2.42 20.10
N GLY A 40 5.86 -1.91 20.55
CA GLY A 40 4.56 -2.34 20.07
C GLY A 40 4.39 -2.10 18.56
N GLN A 41 4.79 -0.94 18.06
CA GLN A 41 4.74 -0.62 16.63
C GLN A 41 5.69 -1.52 15.81
N THR A 42 6.87 -1.84 16.36
CA THR A 42 7.81 -2.78 15.72
C THR A 42 7.19 -4.18 15.58
N VAL A 43 6.54 -4.68 16.63
CA VAL A 43 5.83 -5.97 16.60
C VAL A 43 4.68 -5.92 15.58
N ALA A 44 3.93 -4.82 15.51
CA ALA A 44 2.87 -4.64 14.51
C ALA A 44 3.41 -4.66 13.08
N ALA A 45 4.54 -4.00 12.82
CA ALA A 45 5.18 -3.97 11.50
C ALA A 45 5.63 -5.36 11.06
N VAL A 46 6.23 -6.15 11.96
CA VAL A 46 6.59 -7.56 11.67
C VAL A 46 5.35 -8.40 11.41
N ALA A 47 4.30 -8.23 12.20
CA ALA A 47 3.03 -8.93 12.02
C ALA A 47 2.38 -8.65 10.66
N GLN A 48 2.47 -7.39 10.20
CA GLN A 48 1.88 -6.94 8.93
C GLN A 48 2.43 -7.69 7.71
N ILE A 49 3.70 -8.13 7.75
CA ILE A 49 4.34 -8.91 6.67
C ILE A 49 3.55 -10.20 6.40
N PHE A 50 3.04 -10.84 7.46
CA PHE A 50 2.26 -12.06 7.33
C PHE A 50 0.83 -11.80 6.86
N VAL A 51 0.32 -10.57 7.04
CA VAL A 51 -1.07 -10.22 6.76
C VAL A 51 -1.27 -9.77 5.31
N LEU A 52 -0.39 -8.92 4.79
CA LEU A 52 -0.57 -8.28 3.48
C LEU A 52 -0.67 -9.26 2.30
N GLY A 53 0.01 -10.41 2.38
CA GLY A 53 0.00 -11.43 1.33
C GLY A 53 -1.16 -12.43 1.41
N ILE A 54 -2.02 -12.34 2.43
CA ILE A 54 -3.12 -13.30 2.64
C ILE A 54 -4.18 -13.22 1.55
N PRO A 55 -4.72 -12.05 1.14
CA PRO A 55 -5.88 -11.99 0.25
C PRO A 55 -5.71 -12.81 -1.03
N ALA A 56 -4.58 -12.65 -1.72
CA ALA A 56 -4.28 -13.38 -2.95
C ALA A 56 -4.16 -14.90 -2.71
N LYS A 57 -3.43 -15.31 -1.65
CA LYS A 57 -3.26 -16.74 -1.32
C LYS A 57 -4.58 -17.38 -0.88
N LEU A 58 -5.37 -16.67 -0.08
CA LEU A 58 -6.68 -17.12 0.37
C LEU A 58 -7.62 -17.30 -0.81
N ALA A 59 -7.69 -16.30 -1.69
CA ALA A 59 -8.50 -16.34 -2.91
C ALA A 59 -8.15 -17.56 -3.78
N ALA A 60 -6.86 -17.81 -4.03
CA ALA A 60 -6.40 -18.93 -4.84
C ALA A 60 -6.64 -20.32 -4.21
N VAL A 61 -6.74 -20.40 -2.87
CA VAL A 61 -6.89 -21.66 -2.14
C VAL A 61 -8.35 -22.00 -1.83
N TRP A 62 -9.19 -20.99 -1.60
CA TRP A 62 -10.55 -21.19 -1.12
C TRP A 62 -11.62 -21.00 -2.19
N PHE A 63 -11.31 -20.33 -3.30
CA PHE A 63 -12.29 -19.96 -4.31
C PHE A 63 -11.95 -20.56 -5.69
N GLY A 64 -12.98 -20.82 -6.49
CA GLY A 64 -12.83 -21.25 -7.89
C GLY A 64 -12.30 -20.11 -8.77
N GLN A 65 -11.77 -20.43 -9.96
CA GLN A 65 -11.08 -19.46 -10.84
C GLN A 65 -11.91 -18.19 -11.12
N ASP A 66 -13.21 -18.34 -11.34
CA ASP A 66 -14.11 -17.21 -11.64
C ASP A 66 -14.31 -16.25 -10.45
N GLN A 67 -14.01 -16.69 -9.22
CA GLN A 67 -14.23 -15.93 -7.98
C GLN A 67 -12.93 -15.44 -7.33
N VAL A 68 -11.75 -15.90 -7.78
CA VAL A 68 -10.44 -15.53 -7.19
C VAL A 68 -10.24 -14.02 -7.21
N SER A 69 -10.51 -13.36 -8.34
CA SER A 69 -10.32 -11.90 -8.46
C SER A 69 -11.20 -11.14 -7.47
N SER A 70 -12.49 -11.48 -7.38
CA SER A 70 -13.42 -10.86 -6.45
C SER A 70 -13.06 -11.10 -4.98
N ALA A 71 -12.70 -12.33 -4.62
CA ALA A 71 -12.29 -12.67 -3.26
C ALA A 71 -10.99 -11.94 -2.83
N CYS A 72 -10.02 -11.86 -3.74
CA CYS A 72 -8.79 -11.09 -3.53
C CYS A 72 -9.10 -9.60 -3.33
N ALA A 73 -9.93 -9.02 -4.21
CA ALA A 73 -10.33 -7.63 -4.12
C ALA A 73 -10.96 -7.30 -2.77
N ILE A 74 -11.93 -8.10 -2.29
CA ILE A 74 -12.58 -7.91 -0.98
C ILE A 74 -11.55 -7.88 0.17
N GLY A 75 -10.56 -8.78 0.14
CA GLY A 75 -9.49 -8.79 1.15
C GLY A 75 -8.61 -7.54 1.11
N VAL A 76 -8.27 -7.05 -0.08
CA VAL A 76 -7.50 -5.80 -0.26
C VAL A 76 -8.33 -4.58 0.17
N PHE A 77 -9.63 -4.53 -0.14
CA PHE A 77 -10.54 -3.48 0.34
C PHE A 77 -10.56 -3.41 1.87
N GLY A 78 -10.47 -4.55 2.57
CA GLY A 78 -10.36 -4.58 4.03
C GLY A 78 -9.16 -3.79 4.57
N ASN A 79 -8.01 -3.82 3.88
CA ASN A 79 -6.85 -3.01 4.27
C ASN A 79 -7.14 -1.51 4.12
N GLN A 80 -7.78 -1.11 3.01
CA GLN A 80 -8.13 0.29 2.76
C GLN A 80 -9.14 0.84 3.79
N ILE A 81 -10.11 0.02 4.18
CA ILE A 81 -11.05 0.36 5.26
C ILE A 81 -10.29 0.55 6.58
N GLY A 82 -9.34 -0.34 6.89
CA GLY A 82 -8.48 -0.19 8.07
C GLY A 82 -7.72 1.13 8.09
N ASN A 83 -7.11 1.52 6.96
CA ASN A 83 -6.41 2.80 6.82
C ASN A 83 -7.35 3.99 7.01
N ALA A 84 -8.54 3.94 6.40
CA ALA A 84 -9.58 4.96 6.56
C ALA A 84 -10.03 5.13 8.02
N ILE A 85 -10.26 4.02 8.73
CA ILE A 85 -10.58 4.02 10.16
C ILE A 85 -9.43 4.63 10.97
N GLY A 86 -8.17 4.31 10.60
CA GLY A 86 -6.97 4.87 11.23
C GLY A 86 -6.80 6.38 11.08
N PHE A 87 -7.39 7.00 10.06
CA PHE A 87 -7.42 8.46 9.92
C PHE A 87 -8.55 9.12 10.73
N LEU A 88 -9.66 8.41 10.95
CA LEU A 88 -10.84 8.98 11.63
C LEU A 88 -10.82 8.78 13.13
N ILE A 89 -10.52 7.57 13.60
CA ILE A 89 -10.69 7.20 15.00
C ILE A 89 -9.73 7.97 15.92
N PRO A 90 -8.42 8.04 15.64
CA PRO A 90 -7.49 8.69 16.57
C PRO A 90 -7.82 10.18 16.79
N PRO A 91 -8.05 11.02 15.75
CA PRO A 91 -8.40 12.43 15.97
C PRO A 91 -9.81 12.63 16.57
N ALA A 92 -10.72 11.66 16.42
CA ALA A 92 -12.06 11.74 17.00
C ALA A 92 -12.10 11.36 18.48
N ILE A 93 -11.22 10.47 18.93
CA ILE A 93 -11.12 10.04 20.33
C ILE A 93 -10.16 10.94 21.10
N VAL A 94 -8.99 11.24 20.55
CA VAL A 94 -7.95 12.01 21.23
C VAL A 94 -8.07 13.47 20.83
N GLN A 95 -8.73 14.26 21.68
CA GLN A 95 -8.84 15.69 21.46
C GLN A 95 -7.62 16.43 21.99
N ASP A 96 -7.31 17.56 21.37
CA ASP A 96 -6.22 18.42 21.80
C ASP A 96 -6.64 19.13 23.10
N SER A 97 -5.99 18.78 24.21
CA SER A 97 -6.26 19.32 25.54
C SER A 97 -4.97 19.81 26.20
N GLN A 98 -5.08 20.80 27.08
CA GLN A 98 -3.95 21.23 27.92
C GLN A 98 -3.72 20.28 29.10
N ASP A 99 -4.68 19.42 29.41
CA ASP A 99 -4.59 18.45 30.49
C ASP A 99 -4.01 17.12 29.98
N LEU A 100 -2.82 16.77 30.49
CA LEU A 100 -2.15 15.52 30.14
C LEU A 100 -2.91 14.28 30.63
N ASP A 101 -3.69 14.41 31.70
CA ASP A 101 -4.49 13.29 32.23
C ASP A 101 -5.68 12.98 31.31
N GLU A 102 -6.26 13.99 30.67
CA GLU A 102 -7.33 13.84 29.67
C GLU A 102 -6.79 13.15 28.40
N ILE A 103 -5.65 13.62 27.88
CA ILE A 103 -4.99 12.98 26.72
C ILE A 103 -4.63 11.52 27.05
N GLY A 104 -4.12 11.27 28.26
CA GLY A 104 -3.80 9.93 28.74
C GLY A 104 -5.04 9.03 28.82
N HIS A 105 -6.16 9.58 29.27
CA HIS A 105 -7.44 8.87 29.30
C HIS A 105 -7.93 8.50 27.89
N ASP A 106 -7.91 9.44 26.95
CA ASP A 106 -8.36 9.21 25.58
C ASP A 106 -7.47 8.18 24.85
N LEU A 107 -6.15 8.29 25.02
CA LEU A 107 -5.20 7.29 24.52
C LEU A 107 -5.47 5.92 25.14
N SER A 108 -5.87 5.86 26.41
CA SER A 108 -6.23 4.61 27.08
C SER A 108 -7.44 3.96 26.44
N ILE A 109 -8.50 4.73 26.16
CA ILE A 109 -9.70 4.24 25.49
C ILE A 109 -9.33 3.67 24.12
N MET A 110 -8.51 4.40 23.36
CA MET A 110 -8.06 3.97 22.03
C MET A 110 -7.24 2.68 22.07
N PHE A 111 -6.23 2.59 22.95
CA PHE A 111 -5.35 1.42 23.03
C PHE A 111 -6.06 0.19 23.61
N TYR A 112 -6.85 0.34 24.68
CA TYR A 112 -7.65 -0.77 25.22
C TYR A 112 -8.71 -1.23 24.22
N GLY A 113 -9.36 -0.30 23.52
CA GLY A 113 -10.32 -0.62 22.45
C GLY A 113 -9.68 -1.43 21.32
N GLN A 114 -8.52 -0.98 20.82
CA GLN A 114 -7.76 -1.71 19.80
C GLN A 114 -7.32 -3.09 20.30
N ALA A 115 -6.84 -3.20 21.54
CA ALA A 115 -6.43 -4.47 22.13
C ALA A 115 -7.61 -5.45 22.26
N ALA A 116 -8.78 -4.97 22.67
CA ALA A 116 -10.00 -5.77 22.76
C ALA A 116 -10.45 -6.30 21.39
N ILE A 117 -10.52 -5.43 20.37
CA ILE A 117 -10.93 -5.81 19.01
C ILE A 117 -9.96 -6.83 18.41
N THR A 118 -8.66 -6.57 18.50
CA THR A 118 -7.63 -7.47 17.95
C THR A 118 -7.59 -8.81 18.67
N SER A 119 -7.84 -8.84 19.99
CA SER A 119 -7.96 -10.08 20.76
C SER A 119 -9.20 -10.89 20.34
N ALA A 120 -10.34 -10.24 20.17
CA ALA A 120 -11.56 -10.90 19.70
C ALA A 120 -11.35 -11.50 18.29
N LEU A 121 -10.74 -10.74 17.37
CA LEU A 121 -10.42 -11.23 16.03
C LEU A 121 -9.45 -12.42 16.07
N PHE A 122 -8.41 -12.38 16.91
CA PHE A 122 -7.47 -13.49 17.06
C PHE A 122 -8.17 -14.76 17.57
N ILE A 123 -9.04 -14.63 18.57
CA ILE A 123 -9.84 -15.75 19.10
C ILE A 123 -10.74 -16.33 18.00
N ILE A 124 -11.44 -15.48 17.23
CA ILE A 124 -12.27 -15.91 16.10
C ILE A 124 -11.41 -16.67 15.07
N ILE A 125 -10.24 -16.16 14.72
CA ILE A 125 -9.32 -16.82 13.77
C ILE A 125 -8.87 -18.19 14.29
N ILE A 126 -8.56 -18.33 15.58
CA ILE A 126 -8.17 -19.63 16.17
C ILE A 126 -9.26 -20.69 15.94
N PHE A 127 -10.52 -20.34 16.22
CA PHE A 127 -11.64 -21.28 16.20
C PHE A 127 -12.26 -21.48 14.82
N VAL A 128 -12.33 -20.43 14.01
CA VAL A 128 -13.07 -20.43 12.74
C VAL A 128 -12.16 -20.69 11.54
N PHE A 129 -10.90 -20.25 11.57
CA PHE A 129 -10.05 -20.29 10.39
C PHE A 129 -9.44 -21.68 10.15
N GLN A 130 -9.74 -22.26 8.99
CA GLN A 130 -9.21 -23.56 8.56
C GLN A 130 -8.08 -23.37 7.53
N ASN A 131 -7.17 -24.34 7.43
CA ASN A 131 -5.99 -24.24 6.55
C ASN A 131 -6.35 -24.22 5.07
N GLU A 132 -7.25 -25.12 4.68
CA GLU A 132 -7.71 -25.33 3.32
C GLU A 132 -9.13 -25.91 3.38
N PRO A 133 -9.96 -25.71 2.35
CA PRO A 133 -11.25 -26.39 2.28
C PRO A 133 -11.03 -27.91 2.21
N LYS A 134 -11.99 -28.70 2.72
CA LYS A 134 -11.89 -30.19 2.72
C LYS A 134 -11.78 -30.79 1.31
N LEU A 135 -12.11 -30.04 0.26
CA LEU A 135 -11.97 -30.39 -1.15
C LEU A 135 -11.28 -29.23 -1.87
N PRO A 136 -10.17 -29.45 -2.60
CA PRO A 136 -9.47 -28.37 -3.29
C PRO A 136 -10.35 -27.80 -4.41
N PRO A 137 -10.56 -26.48 -4.47
CA PRO A 137 -11.52 -25.87 -5.41
C PRO A 137 -10.99 -25.73 -6.83
N SER A 138 -9.68 -25.89 -7.10
CA SER A 138 -9.15 -25.72 -8.48
C SER A 138 -8.02 -26.68 -8.88
N PRO A 139 -7.99 -27.13 -10.16
CA PRO A 139 -6.85 -27.84 -10.76
C PRO A 139 -5.55 -27.03 -10.77
N GLY A 140 -5.64 -25.68 -10.76
CA GLY A 140 -4.47 -24.79 -10.76
C GLY A 140 -3.60 -24.90 -9.51
N GLN A 141 -4.19 -25.21 -8.36
CA GLN A 141 -3.43 -25.52 -7.14
C GLN A 141 -2.65 -26.84 -7.22
N ALA A 142 -3.15 -27.82 -7.98
CA ALA A 142 -2.43 -29.07 -8.21
C ALA A 142 -1.20 -28.82 -9.10
N ALA A 143 -1.29 -27.93 -10.09
CA ALA A 143 -0.16 -27.53 -10.94
C ALA A 143 0.91 -26.71 -10.19
N LEU A 144 0.51 -25.80 -9.28
CA LEU A 144 1.45 -25.04 -8.44
C LEU A 144 2.23 -25.91 -7.45
N LYS A 145 1.68 -27.07 -7.04
CA LYS A 145 2.40 -28.07 -6.24
C LYS A 145 3.48 -28.82 -7.04
N VAL A 146 3.40 -28.79 -8.38
CA VAL A 146 4.29 -29.52 -9.30
C VAL A 146 5.35 -28.60 -9.92
N ALA A 147 5.15 -27.28 -9.90
CA ALA A 147 6.12 -26.31 -10.40
C ALA A 147 7.42 -26.32 -9.56
N GLU A 148 8.57 -26.45 -10.23
CA GLU A 148 9.87 -26.37 -9.56
C GLU A 148 10.05 -24.99 -8.90
N PRO A 149 10.58 -24.94 -7.66
CA PRO A 149 10.86 -23.67 -7.01
C PRO A 149 11.93 -22.92 -7.79
N GLN A 150 11.53 -21.88 -8.52
CA GLN A 150 12.49 -20.95 -9.09
C GLN A 150 13.34 -20.36 -7.97
N SER A 151 14.66 -20.30 -8.20
CA SER A 151 15.58 -19.73 -7.22
C SER A 151 15.28 -18.25 -7.00
N TYR A 152 14.68 -17.93 -5.85
CA TYR A 152 14.24 -16.58 -5.49
C TYR A 152 15.40 -15.56 -5.55
N GLY A 153 16.58 -15.94 -5.04
CA GLY A 153 17.77 -15.07 -5.08
C GLY A 153 18.28 -14.81 -6.50
N ALA A 154 18.22 -15.82 -7.39
CA ALA A 154 18.60 -15.65 -8.79
C ALA A 154 17.61 -14.73 -9.54
N SER A 155 16.32 -14.84 -9.24
CA SER A 155 15.28 -13.95 -9.77
C SER A 155 15.54 -12.49 -9.38
N ILE A 156 15.81 -12.21 -8.10
CA ILE A 156 16.17 -10.87 -7.63
C ILE A 156 17.40 -10.31 -8.37
N LEU A 157 18.45 -11.11 -8.54
CA LEU A 157 19.66 -10.65 -9.22
C LEU A 157 19.39 -10.32 -10.71
N ARG A 158 18.53 -11.08 -11.39
CA ARG A 158 18.13 -10.78 -12.78
C ARG A 158 17.29 -9.52 -12.86
N LEU A 159 16.40 -9.30 -11.89
CA LEU A 159 15.59 -8.10 -11.79
C LEU A 159 16.45 -6.83 -11.63
N PHE A 160 17.45 -6.85 -10.75
CA PHE A 160 18.37 -5.71 -10.59
C PHE A 160 19.28 -5.45 -11.80
N LYS A 161 19.45 -6.42 -12.71
CA LYS A 161 20.14 -6.21 -13.99
C LYS A 161 19.23 -5.56 -15.05
N ASN A 162 17.91 -5.56 -14.86
CA ASN A 162 16.97 -4.93 -15.77
C ASN A 162 16.85 -3.43 -15.46
N TYR A 163 17.50 -2.59 -16.27
CA TYR A 163 17.51 -1.14 -16.11
C TYR A 163 16.10 -0.51 -16.04
N SER A 164 15.17 -0.95 -16.90
CA SER A 164 13.78 -0.45 -16.89
C SER A 164 13.08 -0.79 -15.58
N PHE A 165 13.31 -1.99 -15.04
CA PHE A 165 12.73 -2.40 -13.76
C PHE A 165 13.33 -1.64 -12.58
N VAL A 166 14.65 -1.44 -12.55
CA VAL A 166 15.30 -0.65 -11.49
C VAL A 166 14.78 0.79 -11.47
N LEU A 167 14.63 1.42 -12.64
CA LEU A 167 13.99 2.74 -12.73
C LEU A 167 12.55 2.70 -12.20
N LEU A 168 11.76 1.70 -12.58
CA LEU A 168 10.39 1.55 -12.08
C LEU A 168 10.36 1.37 -10.54
N VAL A 169 11.28 0.61 -9.97
CA VAL A 169 11.43 0.44 -8.51
C VAL A 169 11.69 1.78 -7.83
N ILE A 170 12.55 2.62 -8.41
CA ILE A 170 12.84 3.95 -7.87
C ILE A 170 11.62 4.86 -7.98
N THR A 171 10.99 4.95 -9.16
CA THR A 171 9.87 5.87 -9.35
C THR A 171 8.61 5.45 -8.60
N TYR A 172 8.37 4.15 -8.49
CA TYR A 172 7.33 3.61 -7.62
C TYR A 172 7.62 3.93 -6.16
N GLY A 173 8.87 3.75 -5.72
CA GLY A 173 9.32 4.11 -4.39
C GLY A 173 9.05 5.59 -4.08
N ILE A 174 9.40 6.49 -5.01
CA ILE A 174 9.15 7.92 -4.87
C ILE A 174 7.64 8.21 -4.73
N ASN A 175 6.80 7.77 -5.67
CA ASN A 175 5.38 8.11 -5.64
C ASN A 175 4.70 7.59 -4.36
N VAL A 176 4.85 6.29 -4.09
CA VAL A 176 4.20 5.65 -2.93
C VAL A 176 4.83 6.10 -1.62
N GLY A 177 6.14 6.36 -1.59
CA GLY A 177 6.82 6.90 -0.42
C GLY A 177 6.34 8.32 -0.07
N ILE A 178 6.09 9.18 -1.06
CA ILE A 178 5.49 10.50 -0.83
C ILE A 178 4.06 10.36 -0.33
N PHE A 179 3.29 9.41 -0.87
CA PHE A 179 1.94 9.13 -0.38
C PHE A 179 1.95 8.74 1.11
N TYR A 180 2.91 7.93 1.55
CA TYR A 180 3.10 7.59 2.96
C TYR A 180 3.56 8.80 3.80
N GLY A 181 4.47 9.62 3.28
CA GLY A 181 4.96 10.81 3.95
C GLY A 181 3.87 11.85 4.19
N ILE A 182 3.10 12.18 3.15
CA ILE A 182 1.94 13.07 3.24
C ILE A 182 0.93 12.50 4.20
N SER A 183 0.58 11.22 4.08
CA SER A 183 -0.36 10.55 4.99
C SER A 183 0.06 10.65 6.46
N THR A 184 1.35 10.56 6.74
CA THR A 184 1.90 10.61 8.10
C THR A 184 1.92 12.04 8.66
N LEU A 185 2.32 13.01 7.83
CA LEU A 185 2.45 14.41 8.24
C LEU A 185 1.16 15.22 8.00
N LEU A 186 0.10 14.61 7.45
CA LEU A 186 -1.12 15.29 7.04
C LEU A 186 -1.73 16.13 8.18
N GLY A 187 -1.80 15.55 9.38
CA GLY A 187 -2.30 16.24 10.56
C GLY A 187 -1.52 17.52 10.84
N GLN A 188 -0.19 17.44 10.84
CA GLN A 188 0.69 18.59 11.10
C GLN A 188 0.57 19.64 10.00
N ILE A 189 0.52 19.21 8.73
CA ILE A 189 0.37 20.10 7.56
C ILE A 189 -0.96 20.86 7.61
N VAL A 190 -2.06 20.17 7.89
CA VAL A 190 -3.39 20.80 7.96
C VAL A 190 -3.50 21.73 9.17
N LEU A 191 -3.05 21.29 10.35
CA LEU A 191 -3.14 22.08 11.58
C LEU A 191 -2.25 23.33 11.56
N ALA A 192 -1.14 23.33 10.81
CA ALA A 192 -0.31 24.51 10.62
C ALA A 192 -1.10 25.68 9.99
N GLN A 193 -2.03 25.39 9.09
CA GLN A 193 -2.85 26.39 8.40
C GLN A 193 -4.26 26.54 8.98
N PHE A 194 -4.77 25.49 9.64
CA PHE A 194 -6.09 25.45 10.25
C PHE A 194 -6.00 24.99 11.72
N PRO A 195 -5.61 25.89 12.65
CA PRO A 195 -5.51 25.54 14.06
C PRO A 195 -6.83 25.01 14.63
N GLY A 196 -6.78 23.89 15.36
CA GLY A 196 -7.95 23.23 15.96
C GLY A 196 -8.75 22.34 15.00
N ALA A 197 -8.39 22.25 13.72
CA ALA A 197 -9.10 21.44 12.73
C ALA A 197 -8.71 19.95 12.74
N ASN A 198 -8.55 19.36 13.93
CA ASN A 198 -8.11 17.96 14.11
C ASN A 198 -9.06 16.95 13.43
N GLU A 199 -10.37 17.14 13.61
CA GLU A 199 -11.39 16.31 12.95
C GLU A 199 -11.32 16.42 11.43
N ASP A 200 -11.14 17.64 10.90
CA ASP A 200 -11.05 17.84 9.46
C ASP A 200 -9.78 17.26 8.88
N ALA A 201 -8.65 17.33 9.59
CA ALA A 201 -7.42 16.64 9.16
C ALA A 201 -7.64 15.13 9.02
N GLY A 202 -8.34 14.50 9.98
CA GLY A 202 -8.74 13.10 9.91
C GLY A 202 -9.69 12.80 8.74
N ARG A 203 -10.70 13.65 8.52
CA ARG A 203 -11.64 13.52 7.39
C ARG A 203 -10.97 13.74 6.03
N ILE A 204 -10.00 14.65 5.92
CA ILE A 204 -9.18 14.86 4.71
C ILE A 204 -8.38 13.58 4.43
N GLY A 205 -7.78 12.97 5.46
CA GLY A 205 -7.11 11.68 5.34
C GLY A 205 -8.03 10.57 4.84
N LEU A 206 -9.26 10.50 5.35
CA LEU A 206 -10.31 9.62 4.83
C LEU A 206 -10.58 9.89 3.34
N VAL A 207 -10.75 11.16 2.94
CA VAL A 207 -11.02 11.52 1.54
C VAL A 207 -9.87 11.05 0.64
N ILE A 208 -8.62 11.26 1.04
CA ILE A 208 -7.43 10.78 0.31
C ILE A 208 -7.49 9.26 0.07
N VAL A 209 -7.80 8.47 1.11
CA VAL A 209 -7.88 7.01 1.00
C VAL A 209 -9.07 6.58 0.14
N ALA A 210 -10.23 7.21 0.31
CA ALA A 210 -11.46 6.86 -0.39
C ALA A 210 -11.39 7.19 -1.89
N THR A 211 -10.94 8.39 -2.26
CA THR A 211 -10.73 8.76 -3.66
C THR A 211 -9.59 7.96 -4.28
N GLY A 212 -8.55 7.65 -3.50
CA GLY A 212 -7.45 6.79 -3.90
C GLY A 212 -7.91 5.39 -4.31
N LEU A 213 -8.81 4.79 -3.54
CA LEU A 213 -9.40 3.50 -3.86
C LEU A 213 -10.16 3.53 -5.19
N VAL A 214 -10.97 4.57 -5.42
CA VAL A 214 -11.66 4.77 -6.70
C VAL A 214 -10.64 4.95 -7.83
N GLY A 215 -9.57 5.72 -7.59
CA GLY A 215 -8.48 5.93 -8.54
C GLY A 215 -7.80 4.63 -8.95
N SER A 216 -7.46 3.76 -8.00
CA SER A 216 -6.85 2.44 -8.27
C SER A 216 -7.75 1.57 -9.14
N ILE A 217 -9.05 1.51 -8.85
CA ILE A 217 -10.01 0.70 -9.61
C ILE A 217 -10.14 1.24 -11.04
N LEU A 218 -10.35 2.55 -11.21
CA LEU A 218 -10.55 3.16 -12.51
C LEU A 218 -9.27 3.11 -13.37
N CYS A 219 -8.10 3.34 -12.79
CA CYS A 219 -6.82 3.22 -13.49
C CYS A 219 -6.55 1.76 -13.89
N GLY A 220 -6.89 0.78 -13.04
CA GLY A 220 -6.82 -0.64 -13.37
C GLY A 220 -7.70 -1.00 -14.58
N ILE A 221 -9.00 -0.65 -14.52
CA ILE A 221 -9.94 -0.91 -15.63
C ILE A 221 -9.49 -0.22 -16.93
N TRP A 222 -8.99 1.01 -16.83
CA TRP A 222 -8.46 1.74 -17.98
C TRP A 222 -7.25 1.02 -18.59
N LEU A 223 -6.35 0.53 -17.76
CA LEU A 223 -5.16 -0.19 -18.18
C LEU A 223 -5.51 -1.53 -18.82
N ASP A 224 -6.46 -2.27 -18.26
CA ASP A 224 -6.97 -3.54 -18.80
C ASP A 224 -7.55 -3.36 -20.21
N LYS A 225 -8.19 -2.22 -20.49
CA LYS A 225 -8.79 -1.93 -21.81
C LYS A 225 -7.79 -1.39 -22.82
N THR A 226 -6.88 -0.52 -22.38
CA THR A 226 -6.00 0.21 -23.30
C THR A 226 -4.67 -0.49 -23.52
N HIS A 227 -4.21 -1.30 -22.56
CA HIS A 227 -2.90 -1.94 -22.53
C HIS A 227 -1.71 -0.98 -22.76
N ARG A 228 -1.90 0.32 -22.52
CA ARG A 228 -0.87 1.37 -22.69
C ARG A 228 -0.20 1.66 -21.35
N PHE A 229 0.62 0.74 -20.87
CA PHE A 229 1.24 0.77 -19.54
C PHE A 229 2.10 2.01 -19.33
N LYS A 230 3.07 2.28 -20.20
CA LYS A 230 4.00 3.40 -20.00
C LYS A 230 3.28 4.75 -20.02
N ILE A 231 2.47 5.00 -21.05
CA ILE A 231 1.80 6.30 -21.24
C ILE A 231 0.86 6.58 -20.08
N THR A 232 0.04 5.59 -19.68
CA THR A 232 -0.89 5.75 -18.56
C THR A 232 -0.13 6.03 -17.26
N THR A 233 0.95 5.29 -17.01
CA THR A 233 1.81 5.48 -15.83
C THR A 233 2.39 6.90 -15.79
N VAL A 234 2.93 7.40 -16.90
CA VAL A 234 3.48 8.77 -16.98
C VAL A 234 2.39 9.82 -16.77
N LEU A 235 1.22 9.67 -17.40
CA LEU A 235 0.11 10.62 -17.27
C LEU A 235 -0.40 10.70 -15.83
N VAL A 236 -0.65 9.56 -15.18
CA VAL A 236 -1.10 9.53 -13.78
C VAL A 236 -0.04 10.11 -12.84
N TYR A 237 1.25 9.91 -13.13
CA TYR A 237 2.34 10.53 -12.38
C TYR A 237 2.34 12.06 -12.53
N ILE A 238 2.18 12.58 -13.75
CA ILE A 238 2.06 14.03 -14.00
C ILE A 238 0.85 14.61 -13.26
N LEU A 239 -0.29 13.91 -13.27
CA LEU A 239 -1.49 14.32 -12.53
C LEU A 239 -1.28 14.25 -11.02
N SER A 240 -0.45 13.34 -10.51
CA SER A 240 -0.03 13.31 -9.10
C SER A 240 0.81 14.54 -8.73
N VAL A 241 1.75 14.97 -9.60
CA VAL A 241 2.49 16.22 -9.43
C VAL A 241 1.54 17.41 -9.40
N ALA A 242 0.62 17.49 -10.37
CA ALA A 242 -0.36 18.57 -10.45
C ALA A 242 -1.26 18.61 -9.20
N GLY A 243 -1.73 17.44 -8.74
CA GLY A 243 -2.48 17.31 -7.49
C GLY A 243 -1.67 17.78 -6.28
N MET A 244 -0.38 17.46 -6.22
CA MET A 244 0.49 17.88 -5.12
C MET A 244 0.70 19.39 -5.10
N LEU A 245 0.98 19.99 -6.27
CA LEU A 245 1.10 21.44 -6.39
C LEU A 245 -0.22 22.15 -6.06
N ALA A 246 -1.35 21.62 -6.54
CA ALA A 246 -2.67 22.15 -6.21
C ALA A 246 -2.93 22.10 -4.70
N PHE A 247 -2.67 20.97 -4.04
CA PHE A 247 -2.78 20.84 -2.59
C PHE A 247 -1.87 21.87 -1.89
N THR A 248 -0.60 21.97 -2.29
CA THR A 248 0.39 22.88 -1.69
C THR A 248 -0.04 24.34 -1.74
N PHE A 249 -0.44 24.84 -2.92
CA PHE A 249 -0.75 26.26 -3.11
C PHE A 249 -2.18 26.63 -2.72
N THR A 250 -3.08 25.67 -2.55
CA THR A 250 -4.44 25.93 -2.06
C THR A 250 -4.56 25.88 -0.54
N LEU A 251 -3.66 25.16 0.15
CA LEU A 251 -3.63 25.07 1.61
C LEU A 251 -3.61 26.46 2.32
N PRO A 252 -2.75 27.43 1.94
CA PRO A 252 -2.70 28.73 2.61
C PRO A 252 -3.87 29.68 2.25
N LEU A 253 -4.80 29.28 1.37
CA LEU A 253 -5.93 30.12 0.98
C LEU A 253 -7.02 30.22 2.07
N GLY A 254 -6.93 29.45 3.15
CA GLY A 254 -7.87 29.49 4.27
C GLY A 254 -9.25 28.88 3.99
N HIS A 255 -9.44 28.21 2.84
CA HIS A 255 -10.70 27.55 2.48
C HIS A 255 -10.59 26.02 2.62
N ILE A 256 -11.00 25.48 3.76
CA ILE A 256 -10.88 24.04 4.05
C ILE A 256 -11.59 23.15 3.02
N SER A 257 -12.73 23.59 2.48
CA SER A 257 -13.45 22.88 1.41
C SER A 257 -12.60 22.68 0.16
N VAL A 258 -11.70 23.62 -0.17
CA VAL A 258 -10.77 23.48 -1.29
C VAL A 258 -9.73 22.41 -0.98
N VAL A 259 -9.27 22.34 0.26
CA VAL A 259 -8.32 21.30 0.73
C VAL A 259 -8.93 19.91 0.59
N TYR A 260 -10.21 19.73 0.92
CA TYR A 260 -10.93 18.47 0.68
C TYR A 260 -10.92 18.05 -0.80
N ILE A 261 -11.11 19.00 -1.72
CA ILE A 261 -11.12 18.71 -3.16
C ILE A 261 -9.71 18.38 -3.65
N THR A 262 -8.71 19.19 -3.29
CA THR A 262 -7.33 19.01 -3.79
C THR A 262 -6.67 17.77 -3.21
N SER A 263 -6.92 17.46 -1.93
CA SER A 263 -6.50 16.20 -1.30
C SER A 263 -7.19 14.98 -1.92
N GLY A 264 -8.48 15.08 -2.26
CA GLY A 264 -9.19 14.04 -2.99
C GLY A 264 -8.58 13.75 -4.36
N LEU A 265 -8.24 14.78 -5.13
CA LEU A 265 -7.55 14.64 -6.41
C LEU A 265 -6.15 14.03 -6.24
N LEU A 266 -5.39 14.48 -5.25
CA LEU A 266 -4.09 13.94 -4.91
C LEU A 266 -4.17 12.44 -4.59
N GLY A 267 -5.08 12.06 -3.69
CA GLY A 267 -5.32 10.67 -3.30
C GLY A 267 -5.69 9.79 -4.50
N PHE A 268 -6.59 10.27 -5.36
CA PHE A 268 -7.03 9.58 -6.58
C PHE A 268 -5.85 9.22 -7.49
N PHE A 269 -5.00 10.19 -7.84
CA PHE A 269 -3.91 9.94 -8.78
C PHE A 269 -2.74 9.18 -8.16
N MET A 270 -2.35 9.50 -6.91
CA MET A 270 -1.25 8.81 -6.24
C MET A 270 -1.58 7.35 -5.94
N THR A 271 -2.79 7.07 -5.43
CA THR A 271 -3.19 5.68 -5.17
C THR A 271 -3.54 4.96 -6.48
N GLY A 272 -4.06 5.68 -7.48
CA GLY A 272 -4.26 5.19 -8.85
C GLY A 272 -2.98 4.64 -9.49
N TYR A 273 -1.83 5.18 -9.11
CA TYR A 273 -0.52 4.74 -9.59
C TYR A 273 -0.10 3.33 -9.11
N LEU A 274 -0.55 2.88 -7.93
CA LEU A 274 -0.15 1.60 -7.34
C LEU A 274 -0.40 0.39 -8.27
N PRO A 275 -1.64 0.15 -8.74
CA PRO A 275 -1.91 -0.98 -9.64
C PRO A 275 -1.17 -0.84 -10.98
N LEU A 276 -0.99 0.39 -11.49
CA LEU A 276 -0.24 0.63 -12.72
C LEU A 276 1.22 0.18 -12.57
N GLY A 277 1.84 0.46 -11.42
CA GLY A 277 3.20 0.04 -11.12
C GLY A 277 3.37 -1.48 -11.09
N PHE A 278 2.44 -2.21 -10.47
CA PHE A 278 2.48 -3.68 -10.42
C PHE A 278 2.31 -4.30 -11.81
N GLU A 279 1.32 -3.85 -12.57
CA GLU A 279 1.10 -4.35 -13.93
C GLU A 279 2.25 -4.01 -14.87
N PHE A 280 2.77 -2.78 -14.80
CA PHE A 280 3.90 -2.39 -15.64
C PHE A 280 5.18 -3.17 -15.27
N ALA A 281 5.38 -3.47 -13.99
CA ALA A 281 6.46 -4.33 -13.55
C ALA A 281 6.32 -5.74 -14.12
N ALA A 282 5.16 -6.38 -13.95
CA ALA A 282 4.91 -7.72 -14.49
C ALA A 282 5.20 -7.81 -15.99
N GLU A 283 4.85 -6.76 -16.74
CA GLU A 283 5.03 -6.68 -18.18
C GLU A 283 6.51 -6.57 -18.62
N ILE A 284 7.33 -5.77 -17.93
CA ILE A 284 8.76 -5.57 -18.28
C ILE A 284 9.71 -6.63 -17.69
N THR A 285 9.24 -7.40 -16.71
CA THR A 285 10.05 -8.42 -16.02
C THR A 285 9.69 -9.85 -16.38
N TYR A 286 8.71 -10.07 -17.26
CA TYR A 286 8.37 -11.42 -17.70
C TYR A 286 9.61 -12.19 -18.20
N PRO A 287 9.80 -13.48 -17.83
CA PRO A 287 8.92 -14.38 -17.07
C PRO A 287 9.27 -14.50 -15.56
N GLU A 288 9.74 -13.43 -14.91
CA GLU A 288 10.01 -13.46 -13.46
C GLU A 288 8.70 -13.53 -12.65
N PRO A 289 8.70 -14.15 -11.44
CA PRO A 289 7.49 -14.25 -10.61
C PRO A 289 6.98 -12.87 -10.16
N GLU A 290 5.69 -12.60 -10.39
CA GLU A 290 5.04 -11.34 -10.01
C GLU A 290 5.10 -11.04 -8.51
N ALA A 291 5.13 -12.09 -7.67
CA ALA A 291 5.29 -11.92 -6.23
C ALA A 291 6.67 -11.33 -5.86
N THR A 292 7.72 -11.66 -6.61
CA THR A 292 9.07 -11.11 -6.39
C THR A 292 9.14 -9.66 -6.82
N THR A 293 8.56 -9.32 -7.97
CA THR A 293 8.61 -7.97 -8.54
C THR A 293 7.79 -6.99 -7.71
N SER A 294 6.54 -7.34 -7.39
CA SER A 294 5.67 -6.57 -6.50
C SER A 294 6.27 -6.44 -5.08
N GLY A 295 6.96 -7.48 -4.60
CA GLY A 295 7.69 -7.43 -3.33
C GLY A 295 8.79 -6.36 -3.32
N LEU A 296 9.61 -6.28 -4.37
CA LEU A 296 10.66 -5.26 -4.51
C LEU A 296 10.09 -3.85 -4.65
N LEU A 297 8.97 -3.67 -5.36
CA LEU A 297 8.27 -2.39 -5.45
C LEU A 297 7.79 -1.91 -4.07
N ASN A 298 7.14 -2.79 -3.30
CA ASN A 298 6.70 -2.45 -1.94
C ASN A 298 7.88 -2.17 -0.99
N ALA A 299 8.97 -2.94 -1.09
CA ALA A 299 10.17 -2.68 -0.29
C ALA A 299 10.76 -1.29 -0.59
N SER A 300 10.80 -0.90 -1.87
CA SER A 300 11.21 0.44 -2.29
C SER A 300 10.28 1.53 -1.73
N ALA A 301 8.97 1.34 -1.81
CA ALA A 301 7.98 2.28 -1.24
C ALA A 301 8.19 2.51 0.27
N GLN A 302 8.51 1.46 1.03
CA GLN A 302 8.81 1.58 2.45
C GLN A 302 10.08 2.40 2.71
N VAL A 303 11.16 2.11 1.97
CA VAL A 303 12.44 2.84 2.12
C VAL A 303 12.26 4.32 1.80
N PHE A 304 11.67 4.64 0.65
CA PHE A 304 11.40 6.03 0.26
C PHE A 304 10.42 6.69 1.23
N GLY A 305 9.38 5.98 1.68
CA GLY A 305 8.43 6.45 2.68
C GLY A 305 9.12 6.88 3.97
N ILE A 306 10.02 6.06 4.52
CA ILE A 306 10.80 6.41 5.71
C ILE A 306 11.65 7.67 5.46
N VAL A 307 12.44 7.68 4.37
CA VAL A 307 13.35 8.78 4.07
C VAL A 307 12.59 10.09 3.87
N LEU A 308 11.51 10.08 3.09
CA LEU A 308 10.74 11.26 2.75
C LEU A 308 9.85 11.74 3.89
N THR A 309 9.38 10.85 4.76
CA THR A 309 8.68 11.25 5.99
C THR A 309 9.63 11.99 6.92
N ILE A 310 10.84 11.45 7.15
CA ILE A 310 11.84 12.09 8.02
C ILE A 310 12.30 13.43 7.40
N ALA A 311 12.61 13.44 6.10
CA ALA A 311 13.03 14.65 5.41
C ALA A 311 11.94 15.72 5.41
N GLY A 312 10.69 15.34 5.12
CA GLY A 312 9.54 16.24 5.16
C GLY A 312 9.30 16.82 6.55
N GLY A 313 9.28 15.97 7.59
CA GLY A 313 9.11 16.42 8.97
C GLY A 313 10.23 17.33 9.46
N SER A 314 11.48 17.05 9.06
CA SER A 314 12.63 17.90 9.37
C SER A 314 12.52 19.27 8.69
N LEU A 315 12.10 19.29 7.42
CA LEU A 315 11.96 20.52 6.65
C LEU A 315 10.79 21.38 7.17
N MET A 316 9.68 20.74 7.55
CA MET A 316 8.55 21.40 8.19
C MET A 316 8.92 22.01 9.55
N SER A 317 9.77 21.32 10.33
CA SER A 317 10.24 21.85 11.61
C SER A 317 11.23 23.02 11.46
N ALA A 318 12.05 23.00 10.39
CA ALA A 318 13.05 24.03 10.13
C ALA A 318 12.50 25.27 9.41
N TYR A 319 11.45 25.09 8.61
CA TYR A 319 10.83 26.13 7.81
C TYR A 319 9.31 26.15 8.05
N ASP A 320 8.53 25.51 7.17
CA ASP A 320 7.08 25.46 7.21
C ASP A 320 6.53 24.24 6.43
N GLU A 321 5.22 24.03 6.48
CA GLU A 321 4.54 22.97 5.74
C GLU A 321 4.65 23.14 4.22
N GLN A 322 4.80 24.37 3.73
CA GLN A 322 4.99 24.64 2.31
C GLN A 322 6.33 24.10 1.80
N ALA A 323 7.40 24.24 2.57
CA ALA A 323 8.72 23.69 2.25
C ALA A 323 8.67 22.16 2.16
N CYS A 324 8.01 21.49 3.12
CA CYS A 324 7.78 20.04 3.08
C CYS A 324 7.03 19.62 1.81
N ASN A 325 5.95 20.32 1.49
CA ASN A 325 5.14 20.02 0.32
C ASN A 325 5.89 20.28 -1.01
N LEU A 326 6.72 21.31 -1.08
CA LEU A 326 7.59 21.60 -2.24
C LEU A 326 8.68 20.53 -2.42
N LEU A 327 9.26 20.00 -1.34
CA LEU A 327 10.16 18.84 -1.41
C LEU A 327 9.47 17.64 -2.08
N TYR A 328 8.26 17.34 -1.66
CA TYR A 328 7.45 16.26 -2.23
C TYR A 328 7.11 16.52 -3.70
N ALA A 329 6.66 17.73 -4.06
CA ALA A 329 6.40 18.08 -5.44
C ALA A 329 7.66 17.97 -6.33
N ALA A 330 8.81 18.48 -5.88
CA ALA A 330 10.07 18.40 -6.62
C ALA A 330 10.53 16.94 -6.82
N THR A 331 10.38 16.11 -5.79
CA THR A 331 10.73 14.68 -5.86
C THR A 331 9.76 13.92 -6.78
N LEU A 332 8.46 14.26 -6.79
CA LEU A 332 7.51 13.71 -7.78
C LEU A 332 7.88 14.10 -9.21
N VAL A 333 8.32 15.34 -9.45
CA VAL A 333 8.80 15.79 -10.77
C VAL A 333 9.99 14.95 -11.23
N LEU A 334 10.96 14.69 -10.34
CA LEU A 334 12.05 13.76 -10.62
C LEU A 334 11.51 12.36 -10.99
N GLY A 335 10.52 11.87 -10.24
CA GLY A 335 9.84 10.61 -10.52
C GLY A 335 9.19 10.56 -11.91
N VAL A 336 8.57 11.65 -12.37
CA VAL A 336 8.02 11.78 -13.74
C VAL A 336 9.12 11.64 -14.78
N ILE A 337 10.22 12.39 -14.61
CA ILE A 337 11.35 12.37 -15.55
C ILE A 337 11.92 10.96 -15.65
N LEU A 338 12.19 10.33 -14.52
CA LEU A 338 12.69 8.95 -14.46
C LEU A 338 11.71 7.95 -15.10
N THR A 339 10.40 8.12 -14.86
CA THR A 339 9.37 7.24 -15.44
C THR A 339 9.30 7.39 -16.96
N ALA A 340 9.44 8.62 -17.49
CA ALA A 340 9.44 8.87 -18.93
C ALA A 340 10.63 8.20 -19.65
N ILE A 341 11.77 8.07 -18.96
CA ILE A 341 12.99 7.41 -19.47
C ILE A 341 12.84 5.88 -19.56
N ILE A 342 11.94 5.27 -18.77
CA ILE A 342 11.72 3.82 -18.78
C ILE A 342 11.38 3.36 -20.21
N LYS A 343 12.15 2.40 -20.73
CA LYS A 343 11.83 1.80 -22.02
C LYS A 343 10.69 0.82 -21.85
N GLU A 344 9.62 1.05 -22.61
CA GLU A 344 8.48 0.14 -22.69
C GLU A 344 8.90 -1.09 -23.50
N ASP A 345 9.16 -2.18 -22.80
CA ASP A 345 9.53 -3.46 -23.38
C ASP A 345 8.42 -4.45 -22.98
N LEU A 346 7.33 -4.49 -23.76
CA LEU A 346 6.15 -5.31 -23.47
C LEU A 346 6.48 -6.79 -23.74
N ARG A 347 7.10 -7.46 -22.75
CA ARG A 347 7.64 -8.82 -22.90
C ARG A 347 6.57 -9.88 -22.76
N ARG A 348 5.60 -9.68 -21.85
CA ARG A 348 4.50 -10.63 -21.62
C ARG A 348 3.57 -10.65 -22.82
N GLN A 349 3.22 -9.49 -23.38
CA GLN A 349 2.40 -9.41 -24.61
C GLN A 349 3.07 -10.09 -25.80
N ARG A 350 4.36 -9.82 -26.06
CA ARG A 350 5.09 -10.50 -27.15
C ARG A 350 5.17 -12.01 -26.96
N ALA A 351 5.32 -12.49 -25.72
CA ALA A 351 5.30 -13.91 -25.44
C ALA A 351 3.94 -14.55 -25.77
N HIS A 352 2.82 -13.87 -25.45
CA HIS A 352 1.48 -14.35 -25.79
C HIS A 352 1.21 -14.35 -27.31
N GLU A 353 1.66 -13.31 -28.03
CA GLU A 353 1.55 -13.26 -29.50
C GLU A 353 2.34 -14.42 -30.15
N THR A 354 3.58 -14.64 -29.69
CA THR A 354 4.44 -15.73 -30.21
C THR A 354 3.84 -17.12 -29.95
N HIS A 355 3.23 -17.33 -28.77
CA HIS A 355 2.54 -18.58 -28.45
C HIS A 355 1.26 -18.78 -29.27
N SER A 356 0.44 -17.75 -29.45
CA SER A 356 -0.76 -17.80 -30.29
C SER A 356 -0.42 -18.15 -31.74
N ASP A 357 0.64 -17.56 -32.29
CA ASP A 357 1.08 -17.83 -33.66
C ASP A 357 1.65 -19.24 -33.82
N GLY A 358 2.36 -19.75 -32.81
CA GLY A 358 2.82 -21.15 -32.78
C GLY A 358 1.67 -22.16 -32.80
N VAL A 359 0.63 -21.93 -32.00
CA VAL A 359 -0.57 -22.79 -31.96
C VAL A 359 -1.35 -22.74 -33.28
N LYS A 360 -1.47 -21.56 -33.91
CA LYS A 360 -2.10 -21.44 -35.24
C LYS A 360 -1.30 -22.14 -36.34
N LEU A 361 0.03 -22.10 -36.28
CA LEU A 361 0.90 -22.80 -37.23
C LEU A 361 0.81 -24.33 -37.09
N GLU A 362 0.69 -24.85 -35.87
CA GLU A 362 0.45 -26.28 -35.64
C GLU A 362 -0.95 -26.71 -36.08
N SER A 363 -1.99 -25.90 -35.84
CA SER A 363 -3.36 -26.22 -36.27
C SER A 363 -3.56 -26.16 -37.79
N THR A 364 -2.68 -25.46 -38.53
CA THR A 364 -2.73 -25.38 -40.01
C THR A 364 -1.92 -26.51 -40.67
N ARG A 365 -1.10 -27.24 -39.90
CA ARG A 365 -0.29 -28.37 -40.37
C ARG A 365 -0.92 -29.74 -40.09
N MET A 366 -1.97 -29.79 -39.27
CA MET A 366 -2.90 -30.92 -39.16
C MET A 366 -4.05 -30.74 -40.16
#